data_AF-A0A0J7LBA2-F1
#
_entry.id   AF-A0A0J7LBA2-F1
#
_cell.length_a   1.000
_cell.length_b   1.000
_cell.length_c   1.000
_cell.angle_alpha   90.00
_cell.angle_beta   90.00
_cell.angle_gamma   90.00
#
_symmetry.space_group_name_H-M   'P 1'
#
loop_
_entity.id
_entity.type
_entity.pdbx_description
1 polymer ?
#
loop_
_entity_poly.entity_id
_entity_poly.type
_entity_poly.pdbx_seq_one_letter_code
_entity_poly.pdbx_strand_id
1 'polypeptide(L)'
;MNYKILFPFLAFFFLQCRSQKINDVNFKYGKLFYQDSTIIESHLYNSVTGLYEYKKKNFGFGEDESVTATIKLTEKELNDIYNLYVSLKPKHLTECIFNDNKLFYKSYVIFNSEKNKLSPECTTGKQEENNKIKIKILKLIKSSPAYKTAFYWEFIRK
;
A
#
# COMPACT_ATOMS: atom_id res chain seq x y z
N MET A 1 24.19 -35.25 62.08
CA MET A 1 23.17 -34.83 61.10
C MET A 1 23.32 -33.33 60.91
N ASN A 2 23.61 -32.85 59.71
CA ASN A 2 23.47 -31.44 59.31
C ASN A 2 23.69 -31.34 57.79
N TYR A 3 22.60 -31.44 57.03
CA TYR A 3 22.60 -31.20 55.59
C TYR A 3 22.34 -29.70 55.36
N LYS A 4 23.36 -28.99 54.85
CA LYS A 4 23.20 -27.63 54.33
C LYS A 4 22.48 -27.72 52.98
N ILE A 5 21.20 -27.36 52.97
CA ILE A 5 20.42 -27.21 51.74
C ILE A 5 20.74 -25.83 51.16
N LEU A 6 21.51 -25.80 50.08
CA LEU A 6 21.66 -24.65 49.20
C LEU A 6 20.35 -24.43 48.45
N PHE A 7 19.67 -23.32 48.70
CA PHE A 7 18.57 -22.83 47.86
C PHE A 7 19.16 -22.12 46.63
N PRO A 8 18.92 -22.59 45.39
CA PRO A 8 19.29 -21.82 44.22
C PRO A 8 18.23 -20.73 43.99
N PHE A 9 18.69 -19.48 43.94
CA PHE A 9 17.92 -18.32 43.46
C PHE A 9 17.61 -18.55 41.97
N LEU A 10 16.42 -19.11 41.69
CA LEU A 10 15.86 -19.14 40.34
C LEU A 10 15.42 -17.71 39.99
N ALA A 11 16.34 -16.92 39.44
CA ALA A 11 16.02 -15.66 38.78
C ALA A 11 15.20 -15.98 37.53
N PHE A 12 13.88 -16.00 37.68
CA PHE A 12 12.93 -15.91 36.57
C PHE A 12 13.21 -14.58 35.87
N PHE A 13 14.03 -14.63 34.82
CA PHE A 13 14.04 -13.60 33.79
C PHE A 13 12.62 -13.55 33.24
N PHE A 14 11.84 -12.57 33.72
CA PHE A 14 10.67 -12.09 33.02
C PHE A 14 11.16 -11.59 31.66
N LEU A 15 11.23 -12.50 30.69
CA LEU A 15 11.09 -12.18 29.28
C LEU A 15 9.75 -11.46 29.18
N GLN A 16 9.78 -10.15 29.37
CA GLN A 16 8.72 -9.26 28.95
C GLN A 16 8.62 -9.45 27.45
N CYS A 17 7.81 -10.42 27.05
CA CYS A 17 7.27 -10.51 25.71
C CYS A 17 6.38 -9.27 25.59
N ARG A 18 6.99 -8.14 25.21
CA ARG A 18 6.25 -6.98 24.75
C ARG A 18 5.57 -7.45 23.48
N SER A 19 4.36 -7.98 23.63
CA SER A 19 3.38 -8.02 22.55
C SER A 19 3.29 -6.57 22.08
N GLN A 20 4.03 -6.27 21.01
CA GLN A 20 3.86 -5.02 20.29
C GLN A 20 2.39 -5.06 19.89
N LYS A 21 1.60 -4.11 20.40
CA LYS A 21 0.23 -3.89 19.91
C LYS A 21 0.37 -3.69 18.41
N ILE A 22 0.07 -4.74 17.65
CA ILE A 22 0.01 -4.65 16.20
C ILE A 22 -1.24 -3.82 15.95
N ASN A 23 -1.04 -2.53 15.69
CA ASN A 23 -2.10 -1.72 15.15
C ASN A 23 -2.49 -2.41 13.85
N ASP A 24 -3.78 -2.67 13.63
CA ASP A 24 -4.28 -3.18 12.34
C ASP A 24 -3.85 -2.20 11.24
N VAL A 25 -2.68 -2.39 10.64
CA VAL A 25 -2.17 -1.44 9.64
C VAL A 25 -2.85 -1.77 8.33
N ASN A 26 -3.69 -0.85 7.88
CA ASN A 26 -4.34 -0.96 6.59
C ASN A 26 -4.14 0.32 5.79
N PHE A 27 -4.17 0.20 4.47
CA PHE A 27 -4.10 1.31 3.56
C PHE A 27 -4.97 1.13 2.32
N LYS A 28 -5.32 2.26 1.73
CA LYS A 28 -5.83 2.34 0.37
C LYS A 28 -4.76 2.94 -0.52
N TYR A 29 -4.59 2.39 -1.71
CA TYR A 29 -3.68 2.90 -2.72
C TYR A 29 -4.45 3.18 -4.01
N GLY A 30 -4.07 4.25 -4.70
CA GLY A 30 -4.69 4.62 -5.98
C GLY A 30 -3.72 5.28 -6.94
N LYS A 31 -3.91 4.97 -8.24
CA LYS A 31 -3.42 5.74 -9.38
C LYS A 31 -4.60 6.06 -10.28
N LEU A 32 -4.72 7.31 -10.67
CA LEU A 32 -5.79 7.83 -11.50
C LEU A 32 -5.17 8.65 -12.63
N PHE A 33 -5.54 8.37 -13.86
CA PHE A 33 -5.19 9.14 -15.05
C PHE A 33 -6.41 9.87 -15.57
N TYR A 34 -6.22 11.09 -16.04
CA TYR A 34 -7.29 11.99 -16.42
C TYR A 34 -7.12 12.51 -17.84
N GLN A 35 -8.24 12.67 -18.52
CA GLN A 35 -8.37 13.41 -19.78
C GLN A 35 -9.61 14.30 -19.63
N ASP A 36 -9.44 15.60 -19.85
CA ASP A 36 -10.50 16.61 -19.71
C ASP A 36 -11.31 16.47 -18.41
N SER A 37 -10.60 16.34 -17.28
CA SER A 37 -11.15 16.17 -15.93
C SER A 37 -11.91 14.86 -15.69
N THR A 38 -11.95 13.95 -16.66
CA THR A 38 -12.55 12.62 -16.53
C THR A 38 -11.48 11.58 -16.25
N ILE A 39 -11.70 10.70 -15.26
CA ILE A 39 -10.83 9.55 -15.02
C ILE A 39 -10.95 8.59 -16.22
N ILE A 40 -9.83 8.38 -16.91
CA ILE A 40 -9.73 7.49 -18.06
C ILE A 40 -9.11 6.16 -17.71
N GLU A 41 -8.28 6.11 -16.67
CA GLU A 41 -7.63 4.88 -16.21
C GLU A 41 -7.44 4.96 -14.70
N SER A 42 -7.70 3.85 -14.02
CA SER A 42 -7.56 3.76 -12.57
C SER A 42 -6.97 2.41 -12.16
N HIS A 43 -6.09 2.46 -11.15
CA HIS A 43 -5.64 1.31 -10.39
C HIS A 43 -5.91 1.57 -8.93
N LEU A 44 -6.78 0.79 -8.31
CA LEU A 44 -7.20 0.95 -6.93
C LEU A 44 -6.89 -0.31 -6.13
N TYR A 45 -6.40 -0.15 -4.91
CA TYR A 45 -6.16 -1.25 -3.99
C TYR A 45 -6.66 -0.92 -2.60
N ASN A 46 -7.32 -1.88 -1.96
CA ASN A 46 -7.75 -1.79 -0.57
C ASN A 46 -7.14 -2.96 0.22
N SER A 47 -6.21 -2.68 1.14
CA SER A 47 -5.54 -3.73 1.91
C SER A 47 -6.46 -4.50 2.84
N VAL A 48 -7.59 -3.90 3.26
CA VAL A 48 -8.55 -4.54 4.15
C VAL A 48 -9.26 -5.70 3.44
N THR A 49 -9.68 -5.46 2.19
CA THR A 49 -10.40 -6.47 1.41
C THR A 49 -9.46 -7.30 0.53
N GLY A 50 -8.25 -6.81 0.28
CA GLY A 50 -7.32 -7.32 -0.72
C GLY A 50 -7.76 -7.03 -2.16
N LEU A 51 -8.84 -6.26 -2.37
CA LEU A 51 -9.34 -6.02 -3.72
C LEU A 51 -8.42 -5.06 -4.46
N TYR A 52 -7.93 -5.50 -5.62
CA TYR A 52 -7.28 -4.68 -6.64
C TYR A 52 -8.22 -4.53 -7.83
N GLU A 53 -8.50 -3.29 -8.24
CA GLU A 53 -9.32 -2.96 -9.40
C GLU A 53 -8.49 -2.17 -10.42
N TYR A 54 -8.53 -2.60 -11.67
CA TYR A 54 -8.08 -1.84 -12.82
C TYR A 54 -9.29 -1.52 -13.69
N LYS A 55 -9.42 -0.26 -14.09
CA LYS A 55 -10.46 0.19 -15.03
C LYS A 55 -9.83 1.14 -16.03
N LYS A 56 -10.15 0.99 -17.31
CA LYS A 56 -9.70 1.87 -18.38
C LYS A 56 -10.83 2.12 -19.37
N LYS A 57 -11.10 3.40 -19.65
CA LYS A 57 -12.08 3.85 -20.62
C LYS A 57 -11.49 3.84 -22.02
N ASN A 58 -12.24 3.33 -22.98
CA ASN A 58 -11.89 3.40 -24.40
C ASN A 58 -12.76 4.44 -25.11
N PHE A 59 -12.17 5.57 -25.49
CA PHE A 59 -12.85 6.67 -26.20
C PHE A 59 -12.92 6.46 -27.73
N GLY A 60 -12.86 5.22 -28.18
CA GLY A 60 -12.87 4.82 -29.59
C GLY A 60 -13.77 3.60 -29.84
N PHE A 61 -13.40 2.74 -30.79
CA PHE A 61 -14.18 1.54 -31.15
C PHE A 61 -13.89 0.31 -30.25
N GLY A 62 -13.53 0.52 -28.99
CA GLY A 62 -13.19 -0.56 -28.05
C GLY A 62 -14.09 -0.55 -26.82
N GLU A 63 -14.24 -1.71 -26.17
CA GLU A 63 -14.96 -1.83 -24.91
C GLU A 63 -14.12 -1.33 -23.73
N ASP A 64 -14.74 -0.73 -22.73
CA ASP A 64 -14.06 -0.38 -21.48
C ASP A 64 -13.44 -1.63 -20.83
N GLU A 65 -12.19 -1.53 -20.38
CA GLU A 65 -11.52 -2.61 -19.67
C GLU A 65 -11.83 -2.49 -18.18
N SER A 66 -12.27 -3.59 -17.56
CA SER A 66 -12.44 -3.68 -16.11
C SER A 66 -11.96 -5.04 -15.61
N VAL A 67 -10.92 -5.03 -14.79
CA VAL A 67 -10.25 -6.25 -14.32
C VAL A 67 -10.07 -6.15 -12.81
N THR A 68 -10.44 -7.20 -12.10
CA THR A 68 -10.31 -7.25 -10.64
C THR A 68 -9.52 -8.47 -10.20
N ALA A 69 -8.72 -8.32 -9.16
CA ALA A 69 -8.01 -9.43 -8.53
C ALA A 69 -8.05 -9.30 -7.00
N THR A 70 -8.23 -10.42 -6.31
CA THR A 70 -8.13 -10.47 -4.85
C THR A 70 -6.70 -10.82 -4.45
N ILE A 71 -5.99 -9.84 -3.92
CA ILE A 71 -4.58 -9.89 -3.52
C ILE A 71 -4.48 -9.54 -2.04
N LYS A 72 -4.39 -10.57 -1.20
CA LYS A 72 -4.23 -10.41 0.24
C LYS A 72 -2.75 -10.28 0.58
N LEU A 73 -2.35 -9.13 1.11
CA LEU A 73 -1.03 -8.97 1.71
C LEU A 73 -1.03 -9.60 3.10
N THR A 74 0.08 -10.24 3.44
CA THR A 74 0.32 -10.76 4.78
C THR A 74 0.48 -9.62 5.78
N GLU A 75 0.22 -9.91 7.06
CA GLU A 75 0.46 -8.96 8.16
C GLU A 75 1.89 -8.43 8.17
N LYS A 76 2.87 -9.29 7.88
CA LYS A 76 4.28 -8.89 7.74
C LYS A 76 4.46 -7.85 6.62
N GLU A 77 3.87 -8.07 5.45
CA GLU A 77 3.97 -7.14 4.32
C GLU A 77 3.28 -5.79 4.61
N LEU A 78 2.14 -5.81 5.28
CA LEU A 78 1.44 -4.59 5.73
C LEU A 78 2.31 -3.80 6.72
N ASN A 79 2.90 -4.49 7.70
CA ASN A 79 3.80 -3.88 8.67
C ASN A 79 5.08 -3.35 8.02
N ASP A 80 5.65 -4.06 7.04
CA ASP A 80 6.83 -3.59 6.29
C ASP A 80 6.53 -2.27 5.55
N ILE A 81 5.36 -2.16 4.91
CA ILE A 81 4.93 -0.92 4.23
C ILE A 81 4.75 0.21 5.25
N TYR A 82 4.14 -0.07 6.40
CA TYR A 82 3.93 0.93 7.45
C TYR A 82 5.24 1.40 8.08
N ASN A 83 6.13 0.47 8.41
CA ASN A 83 7.45 0.79 8.95
C ASN A 83 8.25 1.65 7.97
N LEU A 84 8.14 1.36 6.67
CA LEU A 84 8.72 2.20 5.62
C LEU A 84 8.13 3.61 5.63
N TYR A 85 6.81 3.74 5.74
CA TYR A 85 6.13 5.04 5.88
C TYR A 85 6.61 5.82 7.13
N VAL A 86 6.65 5.17 8.29
CA VAL A 86 7.08 5.78 9.56
C VAL A 86 8.55 6.20 9.50
N SER A 87 9.40 5.41 8.85
CA SER A 87 10.83 5.69 8.67
C SER A 87 11.08 6.88 7.74
N LEU A 88 10.41 6.90 6.59
CA LEU A 88 10.59 7.94 5.58
C LEU A 88 9.94 9.28 5.96
N LYS A 89 8.88 9.25 6.79
CA LYS A 89 8.10 10.43 7.19
C LYS A 89 7.76 11.34 6.00
N PRO A 90 7.15 10.79 4.92
CA PRO A 90 6.86 11.57 3.74
C PRO A 90 5.96 12.76 4.12
N LYS A 91 6.30 13.95 3.62
CA LYS A 91 5.47 15.14 3.86
C LYS A 91 4.06 14.96 3.29
N HIS A 92 3.97 14.31 2.13
CA HIS A 92 2.72 14.09 1.42
C HIS A 92 2.66 12.69 0.83
N LEU A 93 1.50 12.04 0.97
CA LEU A 93 1.22 10.75 0.35
C LEU A 93 0.43 10.86 -0.95
N THR A 94 0.00 12.08 -1.32
CA THR A 94 -0.68 12.36 -2.59
C THR A 94 0.22 13.16 -3.52
N GLU A 95 0.33 12.70 -4.76
CA GLU A 95 1.09 13.34 -5.83
C GLU A 95 0.15 13.60 -7.01
N CYS A 96 0.24 14.81 -7.58
CA CYS A 96 -0.57 15.24 -8.72
C CYS A 96 0.35 15.81 -9.81
N ILE A 97 0.13 15.38 -11.06
CA ILE A 97 0.80 15.93 -12.23
C ILE A 97 -0.26 16.68 -13.04
N PHE A 98 0.05 17.92 -13.39
CA PHE A 98 -0.81 18.78 -14.18
C PHE A 98 -0.17 18.99 -15.57
N ASN A 99 -1.00 19.06 -16.60
CA ASN A 99 -0.63 19.48 -17.95
C ASN A 99 -1.57 20.62 -18.35
N ASP A 100 -1.03 21.78 -18.74
CA ASP A 100 -1.82 23.00 -19.05
C ASP A 100 -2.88 23.34 -17.98
N ASN A 101 -2.48 23.31 -16.69
CA ASN A 101 -3.35 23.50 -15.51
C ASN A 101 -4.48 22.46 -15.34
N LYS A 102 -4.60 21.47 -16.22
CA LYS A 102 -5.51 20.34 -16.07
C LYS A 102 -4.81 19.21 -15.32
N LEU A 103 -5.50 18.61 -14.35
CA LEU A 103 -5.01 17.41 -13.69
C LEU A 103 -4.89 16.29 -14.72
N PHE A 104 -3.71 15.70 -14.85
CA PHE A 104 -3.42 14.59 -15.78
C PHE A 104 -3.23 13.27 -15.01
N TYR A 105 -2.63 13.33 -13.83
CA TYR A 105 -2.38 12.14 -13.01
C TYR A 105 -2.50 12.48 -11.53
N LYS A 106 -3.08 11.55 -10.76
CA LYS A 106 -3.12 11.57 -9.30
C LYS A 106 -2.73 10.21 -8.77
N SER A 107 -1.86 10.17 -7.77
CA SER A 107 -1.62 8.96 -6.98
C SER A 107 -1.67 9.23 -5.50
N TYR A 108 -2.10 8.24 -4.72
CA TYR A 108 -2.23 8.38 -3.29
C TYR A 108 -2.00 7.05 -2.54
N VAL A 109 -1.56 7.18 -1.30
CA VAL A 109 -1.62 6.13 -0.27
C VAL A 109 -2.32 6.76 0.93
N ILE A 110 -3.30 6.07 1.52
CA ILE A 110 -4.03 6.54 2.70
C ILE A 110 -4.01 5.43 3.73
N PHE A 111 -3.26 5.63 4.82
CA PHE A 111 -3.24 4.71 5.94
C PHE A 111 -4.47 4.93 6.84
N ASN A 112 -5.01 3.85 7.40
CA ASN A 112 -6.13 3.91 8.32
C ASN A 112 -5.81 4.60 9.65
N SER A 113 -4.53 4.75 10.01
CA SER A 113 -4.10 5.58 11.15
C SER A 113 -4.35 7.08 10.91
N GLU A 114 -4.56 7.51 9.67
CA GLU A 114 -4.78 8.90 9.28
C GLU A 114 -6.28 9.29 9.20
N LYS A 115 -7.15 8.69 10.06
CA LYS A 115 -8.64 8.70 10.00
C LYS A 115 -9.36 10.02 9.66
N ASN A 116 -8.70 11.19 9.67
CA ASN A 116 -9.31 12.51 9.45
C ASN A 116 -8.75 13.32 8.27
N LYS A 117 -7.82 12.81 7.46
CA LYS A 117 -7.34 13.52 6.24
C LYS A 117 -8.16 13.10 5.01
N LEU A 118 -9.40 13.57 4.96
CA LEU A 118 -10.25 13.48 3.77
C LEU A 118 -9.64 14.32 2.65
N SER A 119 -9.00 13.63 1.70
CA SER A 119 -8.23 14.19 0.57
C SER A 119 -6.92 14.88 0.98
N PRO A 120 -5.78 14.17 0.95
CA PRO A 120 -4.49 14.82 1.11
C PRO A 120 -4.32 15.85 -0.03
N GLU A 121 -3.89 17.05 0.32
CA GLU A 121 -3.63 18.14 -0.62
C GLU A 121 -2.74 17.64 -1.78
N CYS A 122 -3.11 18.02 -3.01
CA CYS A 122 -2.30 17.70 -4.18
C CYS A 122 -0.95 18.39 -4.03
N THR A 123 0.13 17.60 -4.06
CA THR A 123 1.47 18.16 -4.16
C THR A 123 2.03 17.93 -5.54
N THR A 124 2.66 19.00 -6.06
CA THR A 124 3.42 19.00 -7.31
C THR A 124 4.90 18.78 -7.00
N GLY A 125 5.61 18.14 -7.92
CA GLY A 125 7.05 17.84 -7.77
C GLY A 125 7.34 16.41 -7.29
N LYS A 126 8.61 16.00 -7.44
CA LYS A 126 9.06 14.64 -7.12
C LYS A 126 9.00 14.41 -5.60
N GLN A 127 8.14 13.49 -5.17
CA GLN A 127 8.05 13.01 -3.78
C GLN A 127 8.77 11.66 -3.66
N GLU A 128 10.10 11.68 -3.53
CA GLU A 128 10.93 10.46 -3.58
C GLU A 128 10.53 9.44 -2.51
N GLU A 129 10.25 9.91 -1.29
CA GLU A 129 9.81 9.08 -0.17
C GLU A 129 8.47 8.40 -0.45
N ASN A 130 7.48 9.16 -0.92
CA ASN A 130 6.19 8.62 -1.32
C ASN A 130 6.36 7.60 -2.46
N ASN A 131 7.22 7.89 -3.43
CA ASN A 131 7.49 6.99 -4.54
C ASN A 131 8.05 5.63 -4.07
N LYS A 132 8.97 5.62 -3.08
CA LYS A 132 9.50 4.38 -2.48
C LYS A 132 8.38 3.51 -1.89
N ILE A 133 7.43 4.13 -1.18
CA ILE A 133 6.26 3.42 -0.61
C ILE A 133 5.39 2.83 -1.73
N LYS A 134 5.05 3.64 -2.74
CA LYS A 134 4.22 3.21 -3.89
C LYS A 134 4.88 2.08 -4.68
N ILE A 135 6.19 2.15 -4.89
CA ILE A 135 6.96 1.09 -5.57
C ILE A 135 6.90 -0.21 -4.75
N LYS A 136 7.07 -0.15 -3.43
CA LYS A 136 6.98 -1.34 -2.57
C LYS A 136 5.59 -1.98 -2.65
N ILE A 137 4.52 -1.18 -2.58
CA ILE A 137 3.13 -1.64 -2.71
C ILE A 137 2.92 -2.34 -4.06
N LEU A 138 3.27 -1.66 -5.16
CA LEU A 138 3.11 -2.20 -6.52
C LEU A 138 3.91 -3.48 -6.73
N LYS A 139 5.13 -3.55 -6.20
CA LYS A 139 5.97 -4.75 -6.30
C LYS A 139 5.28 -5.95 -5.66
N LEU A 140 4.71 -5.78 -4.46
CA LEU A 140 3.99 -6.84 -3.76
C LEU A 140 2.75 -7.29 -4.55
N ILE A 141 1.93 -6.33 -4.99
CA ILE A 141 0.73 -6.58 -5.81
C ILE A 141 1.10 -7.36 -7.09
N LYS A 142 2.02 -6.83 -7.91
CA LYS A 142 2.42 -7.42 -9.19
C LYS A 142 3.15 -8.75 -9.07
N SER A 143 3.77 -9.02 -7.91
CA SER A 143 4.43 -10.30 -7.66
C SER A 143 3.46 -11.44 -7.33
N SER A 144 2.24 -11.11 -6.89
CA SER A 144 1.25 -12.10 -6.47
C SER A 144 0.78 -12.99 -7.64
N PRO A 145 0.47 -14.28 -7.38
CA PRO A 145 -0.11 -15.16 -8.40
C PRO A 145 -1.43 -14.63 -8.94
N ALA A 146 -2.32 -14.12 -8.07
CA ALA A 146 -3.62 -13.60 -8.48
C ALA A 146 -3.50 -12.43 -9.47
N TYR A 147 -2.54 -11.53 -9.27
CA TYR A 147 -2.26 -10.47 -10.26
C TYR A 147 -1.80 -11.06 -11.59
N LYS A 148 -0.82 -11.97 -11.57
CA LYS A 148 -0.29 -12.56 -12.80
C LYS A 148 -1.35 -13.31 -13.61
N THR A 149 -2.29 -13.97 -12.92
CA THR A 149 -3.43 -14.62 -13.57
C THR A 149 -4.42 -13.61 -14.15
N ALA A 150 -4.80 -12.58 -13.39
CA ALA A 150 -5.77 -11.59 -13.84
C ALA A 150 -5.24 -10.66 -14.94
N PHE A 151 -3.92 -10.38 -14.93
CA PHE A 151 -3.24 -9.46 -15.85
C PHE A 151 -2.19 -10.20 -16.70
N TYR A 152 -2.53 -11.40 -17.17
CA TYR A 152 -1.57 -12.28 -17.85
C TYR A 152 -0.91 -11.64 -19.09
N TRP A 153 -1.63 -10.75 -19.79
CA TRP A 153 -1.10 -10.04 -20.97
C TRP A 153 0.09 -9.13 -20.65
N GLU A 154 0.24 -8.65 -19.40
CA GLU A 154 1.43 -7.90 -18.98
C GLU A 154 2.71 -8.75 -18.98
N PHE A 155 2.58 -10.08 -19.01
CA PHE A 155 3.71 -11.02 -18.87
C PHE A 155 4.00 -11.83 -20.14
N ILE A 156 3.07 -11.87 -21.10
CA ILE A 156 3.22 -12.64 -22.35
C ILE A 156 3.91 -11.82 -23.46
N ARG A 157 3.79 -10.49 -23.43
CA ARG A 157 4.48 -9.62 -24.41
C ARG A 157 5.88 -9.25 -23.90
N LYS A 158 6.87 -10.08 -24.19
CA LYS A 158 8.29 -9.72 -24.16
C LYS A 158 8.98 -10.23 -25.41
#